data_AF-A0A395CU17-F1
#
_entry.id   AF-A0A395CU17-F1
#
_cell.length_a   1.000
_cell.length_b   1.000
_cell.length_c   1.000
_cell.angle_alpha   90.00
_cell.angle_beta   90.00
_cell.angle_gamma   90.00
#
_symmetry.space_group_name_H-M   'P 1'
#
loop_
_entity.id
_entity.type
_entity.pdbx_description
1 polymer ?
#
loop_
_entity_poly.entity_id
_entity_poly.type
_entity_poly.pdbx_seq_one_letter_code
_entity_poly.pdbx_strand_id
1 'polypeptide(L)'
;MIVRTVICCLFAFLPSLASFSATPVKAASGDGPEAMVMGNMCMVMFGYDMIHITAYQPGKSRDSYCEQFPSTGKTILVFDIANPTFRDLPLEVRIIRDPLVPLASDADLEPLTEFHIPARTYKTGTFNFEHDFKENGHYIGLVTLTKANGEKETQQFKFMVGETLWMYVPQILGAVLIALMVAAYWRHSHPRPKAAPADALKSS
;
A
#
# COMPACT_ATOMS: atom_id res chain seq x y z
N MET A 1 -27.28 -42.11 26.67
CA MET A 1 -28.42 -41.16 26.78
C MET A 1 -27.99 -39.76 27.25
N ILE A 2 -26.87 -39.18 26.77
CA ILE A 2 -26.47 -37.79 27.14
C ILE A 2 -25.98 -37.01 25.89
N VAL A 3 -26.28 -37.52 24.69
CA VAL A 3 -25.90 -36.91 23.39
C VAL A 3 -26.97 -35.92 22.88
N ARG A 4 -27.95 -35.55 23.73
CA ARG A 4 -29.10 -34.71 23.33
C ARG A 4 -29.23 -33.38 24.07
N THR A 5 -28.39 -33.11 25.07
CA THR A 5 -28.63 -31.98 26.00
C THR A 5 -27.76 -30.75 25.76
N VAL A 6 -26.90 -30.75 24.73
CA VAL A 6 -26.05 -29.59 24.39
C VAL A 6 -26.60 -28.79 23.20
N ILE A 7 -27.72 -29.24 22.62
CA ILE A 7 -28.43 -28.53 21.53
C ILE A 7 -29.37 -27.43 22.07
N CYS A 8 -29.48 -27.25 23.39
CA CYS A 8 -30.48 -26.37 24.03
C CYS A 8 -29.93 -25.06 24.63
N CYS A 9 -28.72 -24.63 24.27
CA CYS A 9 -28.24 -23.27 24.59
C CYS A 9 -28.06 -22.40 23.34
N LEU A 10 -28.83 -22.72 22.29
CA LEU A 10 -28.84 -22.01 21.00
C LEU A 10 -29.77 -20.78 20.98
N PHE A 11 -30.54 -20.50 22.04
CA PHE A 11 -31.45 -19.35 22.07
C PHE A 11 -31.69 -18.87 23.50
N ALA A 12 -30.82 -17.99 24.01
CA ALA A 12 -31.16 -16.97 25.01
C ALA A 12 -29.87 -16.35 25.56
N PHE A 13 -29.30 -15.38 24.86
CA PHE A 13 -28.63 -14.23 25.47
C PHE A 13 -28.38 -13.24 24.33
N LEU A 14 -29.42 -12.45 24.02
CA LEU A 14 -29.25 -11.15 23.37
C LEU A 14 -28.76 -10.19 24.47
N PRO A 15 -27.51 -9.70 24.43
CA PRO A 15 -27.24 -8.37 24.95
C PRO A 15 -27.44 -7.37 23.82
N SER A 16 -28.43 -6.51 24.03
CA SER A 16 -28.58 -5.23 23.34
C SER A 16 -27.30 -4.40 23.54
N LEU A 17 -26.42 -4.42 22.54
CA LEU A 17 -25.33 -3.45 22.38
C LEU A 17 -25.43 -2.97 20.95
N ALA A 18 -26.20 -1.88 20.77
CA ALA A 18 -26.09 -1.01 19.62
C ALA A 18 -24.67 -0.44 19.59
N SER A 19 -23.75 -1.24 19.07
CA SER A 19 -22.41 -0.80 18.72
C SER A 19 -22.58 0.07 17.49
N PHE A 20 -22.62 1.37 17.73
CA PHE A 20 -22.41 2.40 16.75
C PHE A 20 -21.11 2.04 16.01
N SER A 21 -21.21 1.39 14.86
CA SER A 21 -20.10 1.21 13.95
C SER A 21 -19.78 2.59 13.40
N ALA A 22 -18.98 3.34 14.14
CA ALA A 22 -18.22 4.44 13.59
C ALA A 22 -17.29 3.79 12.55
N THR A 23 -17.75 3.78 11.29
CA THR A 23 -16.84 3.64 10.17
C THR A 23 -15.77 4.71 10.36
N PRO A 24 -14.46 4.38 10.28
CA PRO A 24 -13.47 5.42 10.18
C PRO A 24 -13.77 6.16 8.88
N VAL A 25 -14.38 7.34 8.99
CA VAL A 25 -14.36 8.33 7.93
C VAL A 25 -12.89 8.61 7.71
N LYS A 26 -12.36 8.08 6.61
CA LYS A 26 -11.06 8.46 6.07
C LYS A 26 -11.16 9.97 5.88
N ALA A 27 -10.56 10.72 6.79
CA ALA A 27 -10.50 12.16 6.72
C ALA A 27 -9.79 12.49 5.41
N ALA A 28 -10.54 13.01 4.44
CA ALA A 28 -9.98 13.60 3.24
C ALA A 28 -9.35 14.93 3.65
N SER A 29 -8.14 14.87 4.19
CA SER A 29 -7.31 16.01 4.48
C SER A 29 -6.68 16.49 3.18
N GLY A 30 -7.21 17.56 2.58
CA GLY A 30 -6.49 18.54 1.75
C GLY A 30 -5.52 18.04 0.67
N ASP A 31 -5.59 16.79 0.24
CA ASP A 31 -4.74 16.24 -0.81
C ASP A 31 -5.25 16.78 -2.15
N GLY A 32 -4.37 17.41 -2.92
CA GLY A 32 -4.63 17.68 -4.34
C GLY A 32 -5.03 16.38 -5.07
N PRO A 33 -5.54 16.45 -6.31
CA PRO A 33 -6.04 15.28 -7.02
C PRO A 33 -5.06 14.12 -6.95
N GLU A 34 -5.41 13.10 -6.15
CA GLU A 34 -4.58 11.92 -6.00
C GLU A 34 -4.60 11.16 -7.34
N ALA A 35 -3.44 10.63 -7.73
CA ALA A 35 -3.34 9.82 -8.92
C ALA A 35 -4.37 8.67 -8.89
N MET A 36 -5.04 8.45 -10.03
CA MET A 36 -5.97 7.36 -10.21
C MET A 36 -5.22 6.13 -10.73
N VAL A 37 -5.57 4.95 -10.23
CA VAL A 37 -4.94 3.69 -10.65
C VAL A 37 -5.90 2.87 -11.49
N MET A 38 -5.44 2.49 -12.69
CA MET A 38 -6.16 1.59 -13.59
C MET A 38 -5.25 0.42 -13.96
N GLY A 39 -5.37 -0.67 -13.22
CA GLY A 39 -4.48 -1.83 -13.33
C GLY A 39 -3.06 -1.48 -12.89
N ASN A 40 -2.08 -1.66 -13.77
CA ASN A 40 -0.67 -1.37 -13.49
C ASN A 40 -0.22 0.02 -14.00
N MET A 41 -1.16 0.87 -14.40
CA MET A 41 -0.90 2.22 -14.89
C MET A 41 -1.43 3.26 -13.90
N CYS A 42 -0.56 4.21 -13.54
CA CYS A 42 -0.92 5.38 -12.74
C CYS A 42 -1.35 6.50 -13.68
N MET A 43 -2.35 7.28 -13.27
CA MET A 43 -2.86 8.41 -14.05
C MET A 43 -2.93 9.64 -13.16
N VAL A 44 -2.21 10.70 -13.50
CA VAL A 44 -2.38 12.01 -12.86
C VAL A 44 -3.28 12.88 -13.72
N MET A 45 -4.28 13.50 -13.10
CA MET A 45 -5.34 14.24 -13.78
C MET A 45 -5.12 15.75 -13.63
N PHE A 46 -5.13 16.46 -14.75
CA PHE A 46 -5.11 17.92 -14.83
C PHE A 46 -6.42 18.37 -15.48
N GLY A 47 -7.45 18.58 -14.66
CA GLY A 47 -8.82 18.80 -15.14
C GLY A 47 -9.39 17.56 -15.83
N TYR A 48 -9.43 17.57 -17.17
CA TYR A 48 -9.91 16.45 -18.00
C TYR A 48 -8.78 15.68 -18.70
N ASP A 49 -7.56 16.19 -18.61
CA ASP A 49 -6.40 15.61 -19.27
C ASP A 49 -5.63 14.71 -18.30
N MET A 50 -5.07 13.62 -18.83
CA MET A 50 -4.35 12.63 -18.03
C MET A 50 -2.92 12.43 -18.53
N ILE A 51 -2.00 12.21 -17.59
CA ILE A 51 -0.65 11.73 -17.89
C ILE A 51 -0.54 10.33 -17.30
N HIS A 52 -0.27 9.35 -18.16
CA HIS A 52 0.00 7.99 -17.75
C HIS A 52 1.42 7.88 -17.21
N ILE A 53 1.57 7.20 -16.09
CA ILE A 53 2.85 6.94 -15.43
C ILE A 53 2.98 5.43 -15.29
N THR A 54 4.09 4.89 -15.76
CA THR A 54 4.43 3.48 -15.62
C THR A 54 5.85 3.33 -15.13
N ALA A 55 6.07 2.52 -14.11
CA ALA A 55 7.38 2.22 -13.57
C ALA A 55 7.83 0.80 -13.96
N TYR A 56 9.11 0.66 -14.28
CA TYR A 56 9.75 -0.62 -14.61
C TYR A 56 11.01 -0.82 -13.79
N GLN A 57 11.26 -2.05 -13.33
CA GLN A 57 12.47 -2.44 -12.60
C GLN A 57 13.22 -3.56 -13.34
N PRO A 58 14.00 -3.25 -14.39
CA PRO A 58 14.54 -4.25 -15.30
C PRO A 58 15.49 -5.26 -14.63
N GLY A 59 16.11 -4.89 -13.51
CA GLY A 59 16.96 -5.79 -12.73
C GLY A 59 16.21 -6.79 -11.85
N LYS A 60 14.87 -6.73 -11.80
CA LYS A 60 14.03 -7.46 -10.83
C LYS A 60 12.88 -8.20 -11.50
N SER A 61 12.10 -7.52 -12.33
CA SER A 61 11.01 -8.11 -13.10
C SER A 61 10.81 -7.40 -14.43
N ARG A 62 10.02 -8.01 -15.32
CA ARG A 62 9.50 -7.41 -16.55
C ARG A 62 8.12 -6.76 -16.37
N ASP A 63 7.56 -6.84 -15.17
CA ASP A 63 6.25 -6.27 -14.86
C ASP A 63 6.30 -4.74 -14.80
N SER A 64 5.14 -4.13 -15.08
CA SER A 64 4.89 -2.71 -14.85
C SER A 64 4.31 -2.48 -13.47
N TYR A 65 4.71 -1.36 -12.85
CA TYR A 65 4.26 -0.93 -11.54
C TYR A 65 3.74 0.51 -11.58
N CYS A 66 2.92 0.85 -10.59
CA CYS A 66 2.29 2.16 -10.45
C CYS A 66 2.48 2.68 -9.01
N GLU A 67 1.71 2.19 -8.04
CA GLU A 67 1.83 2.64 -6.65
C GLU A 67 2.88 1.88 -5.83
N GLN A 68 3.20 0.64 -6.21
CA GLN A 68 4.01 -0.27 -5.39
C GLN A 68 5.18 -0.81 -6.20
N PHE A 69 6.40 -0.42 -5.83
CA PHE A 69 7.62 -0.98 -6.40
C PHE A 69 8.14 -2.06 -5.46
N PRO A 70 8.22 -3.32 -5.91
CA PRO A 70 8.46 -4.45 -5.01
C PRO A 70 9.83 -4.44 -4.34
N SER A 71 10.82 -3.74 -4.90
CA SER A 71 12.16 -3.72 -4.33
C SER A 71 12.88 -2.41 -4.58
N THR A 72 13.92 -2.14 -3.80
CA THR A 72 14.88 -1.06 -4.06
C THR A 72 15.78 -1.39 -5.24
N GLY A 73 16.26 -0.34 -5.91
CA GLY A 73 17.17 -0.42 -7.03
C GLY A 73 16.80 0.51 -8.18
N LYS A 74 17.42 0.24 -9.34
CA LYS A 74 17.18 0.95 -10.59
C LYS A 74 15.72 0.80 -11.04
N THR A 75 15.02 1.92 -11.05
CA THR A 75 13.65 2.04 -11.52
C THR A 75 13.61 3.06 -12.66
N ILE A 76 12.95 2.68 -13.74
CA ILE A 76 12.69 3.53 -14.91
C ILE A 76 11.24 3.95 -14.84
N LEU A 77 11.00 5.26 -14.74
CA LEU A 77 9.66 5.83 -14.77
C LEU A 77 9.41 6.43 -16.16
N VAL A 78 8.30 6.03 -16.76
CA VAL A 78 7.87 6.46 -18.09
C VAL A 78 6.59 7.25 -17.95
N PHE A 79 6.58 8.44 -18.53
CA PHE A 79 5.45 9.36 -18.55
C PHE A 79 4.95 9.48 -19.98
N ASP A 80 3.65 9.28 -20.17
CA ASP A 80 2.97 9.41 -21.45
C ASP A 80 1.82 10.41 -21.32
N ILE A 81 1.94 11.49 -22.08
CA ILE A 81 1.05 12.64 -22.07
C ILE A 81 -0.07 12.37 -23.08
N ALA A 82 -1.28 12.09 -22.58
CA ALA A 82 -2.41 11.73 -23.42
C ALA A 82 -2.87 12.91 -24.32
N ASN A 83 -2.88 14.13 -23.80
CA ASN A 83 -3.28 15.31 -24.57
C ASN A 83 -2.08 15.93 -25.34
N PRO A 84 -2.14 16.04 -26.68
CA PRO A 84 -1.09 16.68 -27.47
C PRO A 84 -0.77 18.13 -27.08
N THR A 85 -1.74 18.87 -26.55
CA THR A 85 -1.59 20.28 -26.14
C THR A 85 -0.57 20.44 -25.02
N PHE A 86 -0.49 19.46 -24.11
CA PHE A 86 0.44 19.49 -22.98
C PHE A 86 1.90 19.29 -23.40
N ARG A 87 2.15 18.80 -24.63
CA ARG A 87 3.50 18.61 -25.18
C ARG A 87 4.23 19.93 -25.41
N ASP A 88 3.46 21.00 -25.59
CA ASP A 88 3.96 22.36 -25.76
C ASP A 88 4.07 23.14 -24.46
N LEU A 89 3.60 22.57 -23.34
CA LEU A 89 3.63 23.19 -22.02
C LEU A 89 4.84 22.70 -21.20
N PRO A 90 5.46 23.57 -20.38
CA PRO A 90 6.53 23.14 -19.47
C PRO A 90 6.00 22.22 -18.38
N LEU A 91 6.61 21.04 -18.25
CA LEU A 91 6.38 20.05 -17.22
C LEU A 91 7.62 19.91 -16.34
N GLU A 92 7.43 20.08 -15.03
CA GLU A 92 8.41 19.82 -13.98
C GLU A 92 8.00 18.54 -13.24
N VAL A 93 8.97 17.68 -12.95
CA VAL A 93 8.72 16.46 -12.15
C VAL A 93 9.68 16.44 -10.98
N ARG A 94 9.15 16.29 -9.78
CA ARG A 94 9.93 16.21 -8.54
C ARG A 94 9.49 15.01 -7.73
N ILE A 95 10.44 14.20 -7.29
CA ILE A 95 10.18 13.11 -6.36
C ILE A 95 10.72 13.53 -5.00
N ILE A 96 9.85 13.48 -4.01
CA ILE A 96 10.18 13.72 -2.61
C ILE A 96 9.94 12.46 -1.78
N ARG A 97 10.64 12.33 -0.67
CA ARG A 97 10.25 11.37 0.38
C ARG A 97 9.02 11.90 1.10
N ASP A 98 8.03 11.03 1.32
CA ASP A 98 6.79 11.38 2.02
C ASP A 98 7.09 11.65 3.49
N PRO A 99 6.87 12.88 4.01
CA PRO A 99 7.12 13.18 5.41
C PRO A 99 5.99 12.65 6.33
N LEU A 100 4.95 12.02 5.79
CA LEU A 100 3.75 11.51 6.49
C LEU A 100 2.98 12.60 7.26
N VAL A 101 3.23 13.86 6.93
CA VAL A 101 2.51 15.05 7.40
C VAL A 101 1.94 15.80 6.20
N PRO A 102 0.82 16.53 6.37
CA PRO A 102 0.26 17.34 5.30
C PRO A 102 1.30 18.32 4.77
N LEU A 103 1.60 18.25 3.48
CA LEU A 103 2.48 19.20 2.81
C LEU A 103 1.75 20.52 2.66
N ALA A 104 2.30 21.58 3.25
CA ALA A 104 1.84 22.93 2.95
C ALA A 104 2.22 23.28 1.50
N SER A 105 1.38 24.07 0.81
CA SER A 105 1.61 24.47 -0.58
C SER A 105 2.87 25.32 -0.78
N ASP A 106 3.41 25.89 0.31
CA ASP A 106 4.60 26.72 0.40
C ASP A 106 5.76 26.04 1.16
N ALA A 107 5.65 24.75 1.48
CA ALA A 107 6.70 24.02 2.17
C ALA A 107 8.00 23.97 1.34
N ASP A 108 9.14 24.09 2.02
CA ASP A 108 10.43 23.89 1.39
C ASP A 108 10.63 22.39 1.08
N LEU A 109 10.51 22.05 -0.21
CA LEU A 109 10.60 20.69 -0.71
C LEU A 109 12.04 20.25 -0.97
N GLU A 110 13.00 21.18 -1.02
CA GLU A 110 14.41 20.89 -1.31
C GLU A 110 15.04 19.84 -0.38
N PRO A 111 14.86 19.88 0.96
CA PRO A 111 15.45 18.88 1.84
C PRO A 111 14.83 17.48 1.70
N LEU A 112 13.61 17.39 1.18
CA LEU A 112 12.90 16.12 0.97
C LEU A 112 13.08 15.58 -0.47
N THR A 113 13.68 16.38 -1.36
CA THR A 113 13.79 16.06 -2.77
C THR A 113 14.85 14.99 -2.99
N GLU A 114 14.40 13.83 -3.46
CA GLU A 114 15.28 12.76 -3.91
C GLU A 114 15.73 13.00 -5.35
N PHE A 115 14.83 13.53 -6.17
CA PHE A 115 15.07 13.73 -7.59
C PHE A 115 14.23 14.88 -8.14
N HIS A 116 14.81 15.69 -9.02
CA HIS A 116 14.13 16.84 -9.61
C HIS A 116 14.54 17.02 -11.07
N ILE A 117 13.52 17.06 -11.93
CA ILE A 117 13.63 17.43 -13.33
C ILE A 117 13.02 18.83 -13.47
N PRO A 118 13.82 19.83 -13.90
CA PRO A 118 13.32 21.18 -14.08
C PRO A 118 12.28 21.24 -15.21
N ALA A 119 11.42 22.26 -15.16
CA ALA A 119 10.38 22.49 -16.16
C ALA A 119 10.93 22.48 -17.61
N ARG A 120 10.47 21.51 -18.42
CA ARG A 120 10.84 21.37 -19.84
C ARG A 120 9.63 20.95 -20.68
N THR A 121 9.69 21.24 -21.98
CA THR A 121 8.64 20.82 -22.93
C THR A 121 8.99 19.48 -23.56
N TYR A 122 8.01 18.59 -23.68
CA TYR A 122 8.19 17.24 -24.20
C TYR A 122 7.37 17.02 -25.48
N LYS A 123 7.90 17.50 -26.61
CA LYS A 123 7.22 17.45 -27.93
C LYS A 123 6.87 16.04 -28.39
N THR A 124 7.62 15.04 -27.96
CA THR A 124 7.39 13.61 -28.25
C THR A 124 6.12 13.08 -27.60
N GLY A 125 5.62 13.73 -26.53
CA GLY A 125 4.50 13.24 -25.73
C GLY A 125 4.88 12.18 -24.71
N THR A 126 6.07 11.59 -24.82
CA THR A 126 6.59 10.63 -23.87
C THR A 126 7.98 11.03 -23.43
N PHE A 127 8.29 10.78 -22.17
CA PHE A 127 9.63 10.90 -21.61
C PHE A 127 9.83 9.89 -20.51
N ASN A 128 11.08 9.51 -20.28
CA ASN A 128 11.45 8.59 -19.23
C ASN A 128 12.60 9.16 -18.42
N PHE A 129 12.67 8.76 -17.15
CA PHE A 129 13.85 8.98 -16.34
C PHE A 129 14.18 7.74 -15.54
N GLU A 130 15.45 7.62 -15.21
CA GLU A 130 15.98 6.51 -14.44
C GLU A 130 16.46 7.04 -13.10
N HIS A 131 16.04 6.38 -12.03
CA HIS A 131 16.49 6.69 -10.68
C HIS A 131 16.76 5.39 -9.90
N ASP A 132 17.79 5.40 -9.06
CA ASP A 132 18.17 4.25 -8.24
C ASP A 132 17.71 4.47 -6.80
N PHE A 133 16.54 3.93 -6.46
CA PHE A 133 15.95 4.06 -5.13
C PHE A 133 16.64 3.12 -4.17
N LYS A 134 17.46 3.65 -3.26
CA LYS A 134 18.26 2.85 -2.32
C LYS A 134 17.52 2.49 -1.04
N GLU A 135 16.57 3.32 -0.64
CA GLU A 135 15.86 3.19 0.62
C GLU A 135 14.40 2.78 0.41
N ASN A 136 13.93 1.87 1.25
CA ASN A 136 12.50 1.53 1.30
C ASN A 136 11.74 2.68 1.96
N GLY A 137 10.55 3.00 1.46
CA GLY A 137 9.74 4.07 2.03
C GLY A 137 8.60 4.54 1.14
N HIS A 138 7.89 5.55 1.64
CA HIS A 138 6.85 6.27 0.92
C HIS A 138 7.46 7.48 0.21
N TYR A 139 7.06 7.66 -1.03
CA TYR A 139 7.52 8.73 -1.89
C TYR A 139 6.32 9.40 -2.55
N ILE A 140 6.47 10.68 -2.86
CA ILE A 140 5.48 11.48 -3.56
C ILE A 140 6.15 12.03 -4.80
N GLY A 141 5.57 11.73 -5.95
CA GLY A 141 5.91 12.37 -7.20
C GLY A 141 4.99 13.56 -7.44
N LEU A 142 5.59 14.74 -7.53
CA LEU A 142 4.93 16.00 -7.86
C LEU A 142 5.15 16.27 -9.34
N VAL A 143 4.07 16.38 -10.09
CA VAL A 143 4.08 16.78 -11.51
C VAL A 143 3.48 18.16 -11.59
N THR A 144 4.29 19.14 -11.96
CA THR A 144 3.85 20.53 -12.09
C THR A 144 3.77 20.91 -13.57
N LEU A 145 2.57 21.25 -14.01
CA LEU A 145 2.29 21.77 -15.34
C LEU A 145 2.20 23.29 -15.28
N THR A 146 2.95 23.98 -16.14
CA THR A 146 2.81 25.43 -16.31
C THR A 146 1.89 25.69 -17.51
N LYS A 147 0.69 26.21 -17.24
CA LYS A 147 -0.29 26.57 -18.26
C LYS A 147 0.18 27.77 -19.09
N ALA A 148 -0.44 27.98 -20.25
CA ALA A 148 -0.12 29.11 -21.14
C ALA A 148 -0.35 30.49 -20.50
N ASN A 149 -1.20 30.59 -19.47
CA ASN A 149 -1.44 31.81 -18.68
C ASN A 149 -0.37 32.06 -17.60
N GLY A 150 0.62 31.16 -17.45
CA GLY A 150 1.66 31.22 -16.42
C GLY A 150 1.27 30.59 -15.08
N GLU A 151 0.04 30.10 -14.94
CA GLU A 151 -0.42 29.40 -13.75
C GLU A 151 0.21 28.01 -13.64
N LYS A 152 0.68 27.66 -12.45
CA LYS A 152 1.24 26.34 -12.16
C LYS A 152 0.18 25.47 -11.49
N GLU A 153 -0.11 24.34 -12.10
CA GLU A 153 -0.95 23.31 -11.53
C GLU A 153 -0.06 22.13 -11.14
N THR A 154 -0.13 21.69 -9.88
CA THR A 154 0.67 20.57 -9.38
C THR A 154 -0.24 19.42 -9.01
N GLN A 155 0.08 18.24 -9.54
CA GLN A 155 -0.60 16.99 -9.23
C GLN A 155 0.37 16.05 -8.55
N GLN A 156 -0.14 15.25 -7.62
CA GLN A 156 0.67 14.37 -6.80
C GLN A 156 0.31 12.90 -7.06
N PHE A 157 1.32 12.06 -7.24
CA PHE A 157 1.18 10.61 -7.28
C PHE A 157 2.01 9.99 -6.16
N LYS A 158 1.34 9.28 -5.24
CA LYS A 158 1.98 8.64 -4.09
C LYS A 158 2.37 7.23 -4.47
N PHE A 159 3.59 6.82 -4.13
CA PHE A 159 4.07 5.48 -4.38
C PHE A 159 4.97 4.99 -3.24
N MET A 160 5.12 3.68 -3.12
CA MET A 160 5.97 3.03 -2.12
C MET A 160 7.06 2.22 -2.81
N VAL A 161 8.26 2.22 -2.23
CA VAL A 161 9.38 1.41 -2.69
C VAL A 161 9.77 0.41 -1.62
N GLY A 162 9.89 -0.86 -2.01
CA GLY A 162 10.30 -1.96 -1.16
C GLY A 162 9.17 -2.93 -0.81
N GLU A 163 9.55 -4.17 -0.46
CA GLU A 163 8.59 -5.17 0.00
C GLU A 163 7.95 -4.72 1.31
N THR A 164 6.63 -4.59 1.31
CA THR A 164 5.90 -4.41 2.56
C THR A 164 5.80 -5.78 3.24
N LEU A 165 6.27 -5.89 4.49
CA LEU A 165 6.11 -7.11 5.30
C LEU A 165 4.62 -7.55 5.40
N TRP A 166 3.72 -6.60 5.19
CA TRP A 166 2.27 -6.80 5.06
C TRP A 166 1.88 -7.84 4.00
N MET A 167 2.65 -8.01 2.93
CA MET A 167 2.40 -9.05 1.93
C MET A 167 2.49 -10.46 2.53
N TYR A 168 3.37 -10.67 3.51
CA TYR A 168 3.58 -11.97 4.17
C TYR A 168 2.63 -12.22 5.35
N VAL A 169 1.93 -11.19 5.85
CA VAL A 169 1.05 -11.31 7.02
C VAL A 169 -0.03 -12.39 6.84
N PRO A 170 -0.74 -12.51 5.71
CA PRO A 170 -1.74 -13.57 5.53
C PRO A 170 -1.14 -14.99 5.56
N GLN A 171 0.05 -15.17 5.00
CA GLN A 171 0.75 -16.46 4.99
C GLN A 171 1.19 -16.86 6.40
N ILE A 172 1.74 -15.91 7.17
CA ILE A 172 2.13 -16.13 8.57
C ILE A 172 0.89 -16.44 9.42
N LEU A 173 -0.18 -15.66 9.27
CA LEU A 173 -1.43 -15.87 10.01
C LEU A 173 -2.03 -17.25 9.68
N GLY A 174 -2.04 -17.64 8.40
CA GLY A 174 -2.51 -18.94 7.95
C GLY A 174 -1.69 -20.09 8.54
N ALA A 175 -0.35 -19.97 8.53
CA ALA A 175 0.54 -20.99 9.12
C ALA A 175 0.33 -21.12 10.64
N VAL A 176 0.17 -20.00 11.36
CA VAL A 176 -0.13 -20.00 12.79
C VAL A 176 -1.47 -20.66 13.09
N LEU A 177 -2.53 -20.37 12.31
CA LEU A 177 -3.83 -21.01 12.46
C LEU A 177 -3.76 -22.52 12.23
N ILE A 178 -3.05 -22.96 11.19
CA ILE A 178 -2.85 -24.39 10.91
C ILE A 178 -2.09 -25.06 12.07
N ALA A 179 -1.02 -24.44 12.57
CA ALA A 179 -0.26 -24.96 13.70
C ALA A 179 -1.12 -25.09 14.97
N LEU A 180 -1.98 -24.11 15.26
CA LEU A 180 -2.92 -24.17 16.38
C LEU A 180 -3.96 -25.29 16.21
N MET A 181 -4.49 -25.48 15.00
CA MET A 181 -5.43 -26.55 14.69
C MET A 181 -4.78 -27.94 14.88
N VAL A 182 -3.54 -28.11 14.41
CA VAL A 182 -2.77 -29.36 14.59
C VAL A 182 -2.47 -29.60 16.07
N ALA A 183 -2.07 -28.57 16.81
CA ALA A 183 -1.80 -28.68 18.25
C ALA A 183 -3.07 -29.02 19.06
N ALA A 184 -4.21 -28.42 18.71
CA ALA A 184 -5.50 -28.72 19.32
C ALA A 184 -5.95 -30.16 19.00
N TYR A 185 -5.80 -30.59 17.75
CA TYR A 185 -6.07 -31.97 17.33
C TYR A 185 -5.20 -32.97 18.10
N TRP A 186 -3.89 -32.73 18.17
CA TRP A 186 -2.95 -33.61 18.87
C TRP A 186 -3.22 -33.70 20.38
N ARG A 187 -3.58 -32.57 21.01
CA ARG A 187 -3.97 -32.53 22.44
C ARG A 187 -5.28 -33.29 22.69
N HIS A 188 -6.22 -33.28 21.75
CA HIS A 188 -7.48 -34.00 21.87
C HIS A 188 -7.33 -35.51 21.58
N SER A 189 -6.50 -35.89 20.61
CA SER A 189 -6.28 -37.28 20.22
C SER A 189 -5.37 -38.06 21.18
N HIS A 190 -4.48 -37.37 21.91
CA HIS A 190 -3.65 -37.96 22.95
C HIS A 190 -3.94 -37.32 24.32
N PRO A 191 -5.10 -37.62 24.94
CA PRO A 191 -5.34 -37.21 26.31
C PRO A 191 -4.25 -37.82 27.20
N ARG A 192 -3.56 -36.99 27.98
CA ARG A 192 -2.52 -37.45 28.91
C ARG A 192 -3.10 -38.56 29.79
N PRO A 193 -2.40 -39.70 29.97
CA PRO A 193 -2.80 -40.68 30.97
C PRO A 193 -2.90 -39.96 32.32
N LYS A 194 -4.05 -40.07 33.00
CA LYS A 194 -4.16 -39.59 34.38
C LYS A 194 -3.08 -40.31 35.18
N ALA A 195 -2.17 -39.56 35.81
CA ALA A 195 -1.21 -40.12 36.74
C ALA A 195 -1.99 -40.92 37.79
N ALA A 196 -1.71 -42.21 37.91
CA ALA A 196 -2.32 -43.06 38.93
C ALA A 196 -1.92 -42.52 40.32
N PRO A 197 -2.85 -42.42 41.29
CA PRO A 197 -2.52 -41.99 42.64
C PRO A 197 -1.48 -42.94 43.24
N ALA A 198 -0.44 -42.36 43.86
CA ALA A 198 0.74 -43.05 44.38
C ALA A 198 0.49 -43.90 45.65
N ASP A 199 -0.75 -44.29 45.92
CA ASP A 199 -1.14 -44.92 47.20
C ASP A 199 -1.16 -46.46 47.16
N ALA A 200 -0.78 -47.11 46.06
CA ALA A 200 -0.82 -48.57 45.93
C ALA A 200 0.46 -49.30 46.40
N LEU A 201 1.44 -48.61 47.00
CA LEU A 201 2.76 -49.19 47.32
C LEU A 201 3.10 -49.17 48.83
N LYS A 202 2.08 -49.21 49.71
CA LYS A 202 2.30 -49.23 51.17
C LYS A 202 1.56 -50.33 51.94
N SER A 203 1.17 -51.43 51.29
CA SER A 203 0.67 -52.62 52.01
C SER A 203 1.13 -53.95 51.36
N SER A 204 2.39 -54.33 51.62
CA SER A 204 2.82 -55.72 51.73
C SER A 204 3.92 -55.80 52.77
#